data_AF-A0A2B4RSC3-F1
#
_entry.id   AF-A0A2B4RSC3-F1
#
_cell.length_a   1.000
_cell.length_b   1.000
_cell.length_c   1.000
_cell.angle_alpha   90.00
_cell.angle_beta   90.00
_cell.angle_gamma   90.00
#
_symmetry.space_group_name_H-M   'P 1'
#
loop_
_entity.id
_entity.type
_entity.pdbx_description
1 polymer ?
#
loop_
_entity_poly.entity_id
_entity_poly.type
_entity_poly.pdbx_seq_one_letter_code
_entity_poly.pdbx_strand_id
1 'polypeptide(L)'
;MDVLEFSLLICILLLKGTNLQAQTSMENVKAIWSRYVQATDGNSTYYNDYPGGGACALDPASPLNKLPDWMLVAAGEADYQKSLGCGMCIEINANGEQANSASGGPTPMKGTYKATIWDLCGGCKQAGFDFYIKGFGKYKTSFKAIECPTVPGEQGKIQLRFAGSHNWYIKLQARNSEVVTVGMEIEHNNKWVCMKRSADNYFIISGLGEIKFPKKFRITSISGEQLVTTVPYVKNDVNIPTDLQYSGFNPDSNPESIKCYGQDGKSEQPIGPTSAPASGTEGGTQPTPTASSSPSGSQPLPTSKLPTSAGGSSVSGGVVQTSSAPPTTVGGNNRPSPSPTSPTSKPPEEPDEKFCNGKPSGLYADPNDCSSFYHCSNGITYWKHCPEGLLFSPKLSVCDWPANVECGVGGQQDVEKGPHPGVKITQILKKREGSGTSILSKQQ
;
A
#
# COMPACT_ATOMS: atom_id res chain seq x y z
N MET A 1 -34.36 24.67 -21.77
CA MET A 1 -33.35 23.83 -21.09
C MET A 1 -32.58 24.78 -20.20
N ASP A 2 -32.96 24.83 -18.94
CA ASP A 2 -32.57 25.92 -18.05
C ASP A 2 -31.15 25.78 -17.51
N VAL A 3 -30.53 26.91 -17.25
CA VAL A 3 -29.14 27.01 -16.74
C VAL A 3 -28.99 26.27 -15.39
N LEU A 4 -30.09 26.11 -14.64
CA LEU A 4 -30.13 25.30 -13.41
C LEU A 4 -29.81 23.82 -13.64
N GLU A 5 -30.35 23.20 -14.71
CA GLU A 5 -30.06 21.79 -15.04
C GLU A 5 -28.58 21.61 -15.38
N PHE A 6 -27.99 22.55 -16.12
CA PHE A 6 -26.57 22.50 -16.48
C PHE A 6 -25.65 22.72 -15.26
N SER A 7 -26.01 23.62 -14.35
CA SER A 7 -25.30 23.78 -13.06
C SER A 7 -25.44 22.55 -12.17
N LEU A 8 -26.61 21.89 -12.15
CA LEU A 8 -26.80 20.66 -11.37
C LEU A 8 -26.00 19.50 -11.97
N LEU A 9 -25.96 19.37 -13.31
CA LEU A 9 -25.15 18.36 -14.00
C LEU A 9 -23.64 18.59 -13.80
N ILE A 10 -23.20 19.85 -13.84
CA ILE A 10 -21.80 20.21 -13.54
C ILE A 10 -21.47 19.95 -12.07
N CYS A 11 -22.35 20.24 -11.11
CA CYS A 11 -22.16 19.84 -9.72
C CYS A 11 -22.09 18.31 -9.56
N ILE A 12 -22.93 17.54 -10.26
CA ILE A 12 -22.90 16.06 -10.23
C ILE A 12 -21.62 15.49 -10.88
N LEU A 13 -21.01 16.22 -11.82
CA LEU A 13 -19.73 15.86 -12.44
C LEU A 13 -18.52 16.30 -11.60
N LEU A 14 -18.58 17.46 -10.92
CA LEU A 14 -17.52 17.95 -10.03
C LEU A 14 -17.51 17.20 -8.68
N LEU A 15 -18.66 16.72 -8.19
CA LEU A 15 -18.74 15.80 -7.03
C LEU A 15 -18.17 14.40 -7.31
N LYS A 16 -17.80 14.08 -8.56
CA LYS A 16 -17.02 12.88 -8.90
C LYS A 16 -15.49 13.13 -8.91
N GLY A 17 -15.05 14.30 -8.44
CA GLY A 17 -13.66 14.75 -8.44
C GLY A 17 -12.74 14.18 -7.34
N THR A 18 -13.23 13.34 -6.43
CA THR A 18 -12.38 12.70 -5.40
C THR A 18 -11.95 11.29 -5.82
N ASN A 19 -10.86 11.20 -6.57
CA ASN A 19 -10.29 9.90 -6.99
C ASN A 19 -9.52 9.22 -5.84
N LEU A 20 -10.24 8.90 -4.77
CA LEU A 20 -9.73 8.27 -3.56
C LEU A 20 -9.63 6.74 -3.76
N GLN A 21 -8.62 6.29 -4.52
CA GLN A 21 -8.44 4.87 -4.82
C GLN A 21 -7.07 4.32 -4.39
N ALA A 22 -7.09 3.56 -3.30
CA ALA A 22 -7.12 2.13 -3.55
C ALA A 22 -8.56 1.64 -3.41
N GLN A 23 -8.92 0.69 -4.26
CA GLN A 23 -10.08 -0.20 -4.17
C GLN A 23 -9.61 -1.50 -4.79
N THR A 24 -9.56 -2.57 -4.00
CA THR A 24 -9.13 -3.89 -4.42
C THR A 24 -10.27 -4.64 -5.11
N SER A 25 -9.94 -5.46 -6.09
CA SER A 25 -10.86 -6.37 -6.77
C SER A 25 -10.52 -7.83 -6.44
N MET A 26 -11.42 -8.76 -6.78
CA MET A 26 -11.14 -10.20 -6.68
C MET A 26 -9.93 -10.63 -7.53
N GLU A 27 -9.64 -9.94 -8.64
CA GLU A 27 -8.40 -10.11 -9.42
C GLU A 27 -7.15 -9.83 -8.56
N ASN A 28 -7.17 -8.75 -7.75
CA ASN A 28 -6.05 -8.41 -6.85
C ASN A 28 -5.85 -9.49 -5.76
N VAL A 29 -6.96 -10.06 -5.23
CA VAL A 29 -6.92 -11.17 -4.26
C VAL A 29 -6.33 -12.43 -4.90
N LYS A 30 -6.84 -12.83 -6.08
CA LYS A 30 -6.35 -13.99 -6.82
C LYS A 30 -4.86 -13.86 -7.19
N ALA A 31 -4.42 -12.66 -7.59
CA ALA A 31 -3.03 -12.39 -7.90
C ALA A 31 -2.11 -12.66 -6.70
N ILE A 32 -2.42 -12.12 -5.52
CA ILE A 32 -1.62 -12.35 -4.30
C ILE A 32 -1.73 -13.81 -3.82
N TRP A 33 -2.92 -14.42 -3.85
CA TRP A 33 -3.09 -15.84 -3.52
C TRP A 33 -2.19 -16.73 -4.41
N SER A 34 -2.11 -16.42 -5.71
CA SER A 34 -1.25 -17.18 -6.63
C SER A 34 0.24 -17.13 -6.27
N ARG A 35 0.73 -16.06 -5.63
CA ARG A 35 2.13 -15.95 -5.18
C ARG A 35 2.47 -16.95 -4.07
N TYR A 36 1.51 -17.36 -3.26
CA TYR A 36 1.70 -18.39 -2.23
C TYR A 36 1.65 -19.82 -2.80
N VAL A 37 1.08 -20.01 -3.99
CA VAL A 37 0.97 -21.33 -4.63
C VAL A 37 2.16 -21.60 -5.56
N GLN A 38 2.44 -20.68 -6.49
CA GLN A 38 3.44 -20.86 -7.55
C GLN A 38 4.55 -19.81 -7.49
N ALA A 39 5.75 -20.22 -7.89
CA ALA A 39 6.84 -19.28 -8.13
C ALA A 39 6.46 -18.33 -9.28
N THR A 40 6.92 -17.09 -9.21
CA THR A 40 6.70 -16.04 -10.20
C THR A 40 8.06 -15.48 -10.63
N ASP A 41 8.33 -15.52 -11.93
CA ASP A 41 9.54 -14.94 -12.51
C ASP A 41 9.39 -13.42 -12.65
N GLY A 42 10.48 -12.71 -12.41
CA GLY A 42 10.55 -11.25 -12.39
C GLY A 42 11.96 -10.74 -12.61
N ASN A 43 12.12 -9.42 -12.67
CA ASN A 43 13.42 -8.77 -12.80
C ASN A 43 13.61 -7.79 -11.65
N SER A 44 14.57 -8.07 -10.78
CA SER A 44 14.83 -7.30 -9.56
C SER A 44 16.06 -6.39 -9.72
N THR A 45 16.09 -5.28 -8.99
CA THR A 45 17.22 -4.34 -8.94
C THR A 45 17.60 -3.98 -7.49
N TYR A 46 18.54 -3.05 -7.35
CA TYR A 46 19.02 -2.53 -6.07
C TYR A 46 18.61 -1.07 -5.95
N TYR A 47 18.12 -0.68 -4.77
CA TYR A 47 17.82 0.72 -4.47
C TYR A 47 19.01 1.37 -3.74
N ASN A 48 19.05 1.22 -2.41
CA ASN A 48 20.08 1.69 -1.48
C ASN A 48 19.68 1.23 -0.05
N ASP A 49 20.35 1.72 0.99
CA ASP A 49 19.89 1.53 2.37
C ASP A 49 18.44 2.06 2.54
N TYR A 50 17.63 1.38 3.36
CA TYR A 50 16.24 1.78 3.63
C TYR A 50 16.16 3.14 4.36
N PRO A 51 15.47 4.16 3.81
CA PRO A 51 15.48 5.51 4.36
C PRO A 51 14.41 5.77 5.45
N GLY A 52 13.52 4.80 5.73
CA GLY A 52 12.29 5.03 6.47
C GLY A 52 11.08 5.31 5.55
N GLY A 53 9.86 5.07 6.06
CA GLY A 53 8.62 5.24 5.31
C GLY A 53 8.28 4.08 4.36
N GLY A 54 8.06 4.41 3.08
CA GLY A 54 7.56 3.49 2.07
C GLY A 54 6.03 3.40 1.99
N ALA A 55 5.52 3.05 0.81
CA ALA A 55 4.11 3.09 0.46
C ALA A 55 3.24 2.20 1.36
N CYS A 56 3.76 1.11 1.93
CA CYS A 56 2.99 0.26 2.85
C CYS A 56 2.76 0.87 4.24
N ALA A 57 3.41 2.00 4.57
CA ALA A 57 3.30 2.69 5.85
C ALA A 57 3.45 1.74 7.07
N LEU A 58 4.42 0.82 7.00
CA LEU A 58 4.66 -0.23 7.99
C LEU A 58 5.66 0.18 9.07
N ASP A 59 5.94 1.47 9.26
CA ASP A 59 6.82 1.97 10.31
C ASP A 59 6.10 2.16 11.68
N PRO A 60 6.84 2.15 12.81
CA PRO A 60 8.24 1.71 12.92
C PRO A 60 8.34 0.19 12.70
N ALA A 61 9.35 -0.26 11.95
CA ALA A 61 9.53 -1.67 11.60
C ALA A 61 9.47 -2.63 12.82
N SER A 62 8.65 -3.68 12.71
CA SER A 62 8.47 -4.68 13.78
C SER A 62 9.72 -5.56 13.97
N PRO A 63 9.87 -6.24 15.13
CA PRO A 63 11.04 -7.08 15.40
C PRO A 63 11.31 -8.19 14.37
N LEU A 64 10.29 -8.69 13.66
CA LEU A 64 10.49 -9.67 12.57
C LEU A 64 11.39 -9.11 11.46
N ASN A 65 11.27 -7.82 11.11
CA ASN A 65 12.09 -7.19 10.06
C ASN A 65 13.52 -6.86 10.53
N LYS A 66 13.86 -7.25 11.76
CA LYS A 66 15.20 -7.11 12.36
C LYS A 66 15.86 -8.48 12.59
N LEU A 67 15.22 -9.56 12.14
CA LEU A 67 15.84 -10.89 12.13
C LEU A 67 17.03 -10.91 11.16
N PRO A 68 18.08 -11.69 11.46
CA PRO A 68 19.19 -11.87 10.52
C PRO A 68 18.69 -12.48 9.21
N ASP A 69 19.38 -12.15 8.12
CA ASP A 69 19.07 -12.58 6.74
C ASP A 69 17.67 -12.16 6.22
N TRP A 70 16.97 -11.29 6.95
CA TRP A 70 15.72 -10.67 6.53
C TRP A 70 15.95 -9.25 6.03
N MET A 71 15.31 -8.87 4.92
CA MET A 71 15.41 -7.52 4.36
C MET A 71 14.05 -6.93 3.99
N LEU A 72 14.08 -5.64 3.65
CA LEU A 72 12.92 -4.93 3.11
C LEU A 72 13.09 -4.80 1.59
N VAL A 73 11.97 -4.79 0.86
CA VAL A 73 11.95 -4.54 -0.58
C VAL A 73 10.81 -3.61 -0.99
N ALA A 74 11.00 -2.89 -2.10
CA ALA A 74 9.92 -2.25 -2.83
C ALA A 74 9.42 -3.17 -3.95
N ALA A 75 8.12 -3.45 -4.00
CA ALA A 75 7.51 -4.35 -4.99
C ALA A 75 7.01 -3.59 -6.23
N GLY A 76 7.08 -4.22 -7.41
CA GLY A 76 6.36 -3.71 -8.58
C GLY A 76 4.85 -3.74 -8.41
N GLU A 77 4.12 -2.98 -9.24
CA GLU A 77 2.65 -2.84 -9.14
C GLU A 77 1.92 -4.20 -9.13
N ALA A 78 2.44 -5.16 -9.91
CA ALA A 78 1.94 -6.52 -10.05
C ALA A 78 2.00 -7.37 -8.75
N ASP A 79 2.77 -6.94 -7.75
CA ASP A 79 2.93 -7.62 -6.46
C ASP A 79 2.62 -6.70 -5.26
N TYR A 80 2.65 -5.38 -5.46
CA TYR A 80 2.08 -4.40 -4.54
C TYR A 80 0.54 -4.49 -4.46
N GLN A 81 -0.12 -4.73 -5.62
CA GLN A 81 -1.55 -5.03 -5.73
C GLN A 81 -2.45 -4.06 -4.94
N LYS A 82 -2.25 -2.75 -5.14
CA LYS A 82 -2.96 -1.66 -4.43
C LYS A 82 -2.83 -1.75 -2.90
N SER A 83 -1.63 -2.07 -2.43
CA SER A 83 -1.26 -2.39 -1.03
C SER A 83 -1.82 -3.70 -0.47
N LEU A 84 -2.46 -4.57 -1.27
CA LEU A 84 -2.87 -5.89 -0.79
C LEU A 84 -1.68 -6.82 -0.55
N GLY A 85 -0.56 -6.62 -1.26
CA GLY A 85 0.71 -7.31 -1.02
C GLY A 85 1.58 -6.70 0.09
N CYS A 86 1.15 -5.62 0.73
CA CYS A 86 1.95 -4.97 1.78
C CYS A 86 2.09 -5.86 3.02
N GLY A 87 3.32 -5.98 3.52
CA GLY A 87 3.65 -6.89 4.62
C GLY A 87 3.70 -8.36 4.21
N MET A 88 3.49 -8.70 2.93
CA MET A 88 3.71 -10.06 2.43
C MET A 88 5.20 -10.40 2.53
N CYS A 89 5.47 -11.59 3.07
CA CYS A 89 6.80 -12.16 3.09
C CYS A 89 7.05 -13.00 1.84
N ILE A 90 8.26 -12.91 1.30
CA ILE A 90 8.66 -13.56 0.05
C ILE A 90 10.05 -14.17 0.17
N GLU A 91 10.24 -15.30 -0.50
CA GLU A 91 11.55 -15.88 -0.76
C GLU A 91 11.90 -15.64 -2.23
N ILE A 92 13.04 -14.98 -2.49
CA ILE A 92 13.50 -14.58 -3.82
C ILE A 92 14.77 -15.37 -4.15
N ASN A 93 14.76 -16.08 -5.27
CA ASN A 93 15.87 -16.86 -5.79
C ASN A 93 16.47 -16.17 -7.01
N ALA A 94 17.80 -16.00 -7.01
CA ALA A 94 18.56 -15.38 -8.08
C ALA A 94 19.76 -16.24 -8.47
N ASN A 95 20.00 -16.43 -9.77
CA ASN A 95 21.09 -17.25 -10.30
C ASN A 95 22.35 -16.43 -10.69
N GLY A 96 22.28 -15.10 -10.64
CA GLY A 96 23.32 -14.17 -11.13
C GLY A 96 23.14 -13.72 -12.59
N GLU A 97 22.07 -14.15 -13.27
CA GLU A 97 21.80 -13.79 -14.67
C GLU A 97 21.26 -12.36 -14.79
N GLN A 98 21.97 -11.52 -15.55
CA GLN A 98 21.52 -10.15 -15.80
C GLN A 98 20.31 -10.14 -16.73
N ALA A 99 19.30 -9.35 -16.38
CA ALA A 99 18.13 -9.11 -17.21
C ALA A 99 18.36 -8.00 -18.26
N ASN A 100 19.43 -7.21 -18.12
CA ASN A 100 19.98 -6.40 -19.22
C ASN A 100 21.51 -6.30 -19.17
N SER A 101 22.17 -6.40 -20.32
CA SER A 101 23.65 -6.34 -20.43
C SER A 101 24.22 -4.92 -20.28
N ALA A 102 23.36 -3.92 -20.12
CA ALA A 102 23.73 -2.50 -20.08
C ALA A 102 24.02 -1.99 -18.66
N SER A 103 23.77 -2.79 -17.62
CA SER A 103 24.09 -2.43 -16.23
C SER A 103 25.42 -3.07 -15.81
N GLY A 104 26.44 -2.23 -15.60
CA GLY A 104 27.82 -2.67 -15.42
C GLY A 104 28.23 -3.01 -13.98
N GLY A 105 29.38 -3.66 -13.84
CA GLY A 105 30.09 -3.87 -12.58
C GLY A 105 29.66 -5.14 -11.80
N PRO A 106 30.60 -5.88 -11.17
CA PRO A 106 30.26 -7.12 -10.49
C PRO A 106 29.77 -6.89 -9.04
N THR A 107 28.46 -6.94 -8.85
CA THR A 107 27.84 -7.48 -7.63
C THR A 107 26.64 -8.34 -8.03
N PRO A 108 26.86 -9.61 -8.45
CA PRO A 108 25.77 -10.43 -8.99
C PRO A 108 24.75 -10.79 -7.92
N MET A 109 23.46 -10.52 -8.18
CA MET A 109 22.37 -11.00 -7.34
C MET A 109 22.31 -12.53 -7.46
N LYS A 110 22.78 -13.26 -6.45
CA LYS A 110 22.93 -14.71 -6.48
C LYS A 110 22.66 -15.32 -5.11
N GLY A 111 21.85 -16.37 -5.09
CA GLY A 111 21.42 -17.07 -3.89
C GLY A 111 19.94 -16.87 -3.61
N THR A 112 19.56 -17.16 -2.36
CA THR A 112 18.19 -17.08 -1.87
C THR A 112 18.10 -15.98 -0.82
N TYR A 113 17.12 -15.10 -0.94
CA TYR A 113 16.90 -13.95 -0.07
C TYR A 113 15.50 -13.99 0.52
N LYS A 114 15.34 -13.57 1.78
CA LYS A 114 14.02 -13.46 2.43
C LYS A 114 13.70 -12.00 2.71
N ALA A 115 12.50 -11.58 2.32
CA ALA A 115 12.12 -10.18 2.41
C ALA A 115 10.65 -9.96 2.78
N THR A 116 10.37 -8.77 3.30
CA THR A 116 9.00 -8.23 3.46
C THR A 116 8.76 -7.12 2.44
N ILE A 117 7.61 -7.14 1.76
CA ILE A 117 7.18 -6.05 0.88
C ILE A 117 6.81 -4.82 1.73
N TRP A 118 7.53 -3.72 1.50
CA TRP A 118 7.51 -2.53 2.34
C TRP A 118 7.15 -1.23 1.60
N ASP A 119 7.40 -1.19 0.29
CA ASP A 119 7.20 -0.02 -0.55
C ASP A 119 6.74 -0.42 -1.97
N LEU A 120 6.36 0.58 -2.77
CA LEU A 120 6.02 0.45 -4.19
C LEU A 120 7.19 0.93 -5.05
N CYS A 121 7.80 0.04 -5.81
CA CYS A 121 8.80 0.39 -6.81
C CYS A 121 8.13 1.08 -8.01
N GLY A 122 8.16 2.42 -8.04
CA GLY A 122 7.58 3.21 -9.13
C GLY A 122 8.20 2.98 -10.53
N GLY A 123 9.35 2.31 -10.61
CA GLY A 123 9.97 1.87 -11.88
C GLY A 123 9.64 0.42 -12.30
N CYS A 124 9.06 -0.38 -11.41
CA CYS A 124 8.90 -1.83 -11.60
C CYS A 124 7.52 -2.16 -12.21
N LYS A 125 7.43 -2.03 -13.54
CA LYS A 125 6.20 -2.32 -14.33
C LYS A 125 5.86 -3.81 -14.49
N GLN A 126 6.63 -4.69 -13.87
CA GLN A 126 6.49 -6.15 -13.95
C GLN A 126 6.87 -6.76 -12.60
N ALA A 127 6.62 -8.06 -12.44
CA ALA A 127 7.10 -8.83 -11.31
C ALA A 127 8.61 -8.64 -11.06
N GLY A 128 8.99 -8.61 -9.77
CA GLY A 128 10.34 -8.27 -9.31
C GLY A 128 10.35 -7.14 -8.27
N PHE A 129 11.52 -6.92 -7.67
CA PHE A 129 11.69 -6.08 -6.49
C PHE A 129 12.90 -5.16 -6.59
N ASP A 130 12.80 -3.98 -5.98
CA ASP A 130 13.94 -3.14 -5.68
C ASP A 130 14.37 -3.42 -4.24
N PHE A 131 15.59 -3.95 -4.09
CA PHE A 131 16.13 -4.39 -2.80
C PHE A 131 16.70 -3.20 -2.03
N TYR A 132 16.38 -3.06 -0.73
CA TYR A 132 17.00 -2.06 0.14
C TYR A 132 18.40 -2.49 0.64
N ILE A 133 19.26 -2.87 -0.29
CA ILE A 133 20.67 -3.15 -0.09
C ILE A 133 21.49 -2.51 -1.20
N LYS A 134 22.75 -2.18 -0.94
CA LYS A 134 23.66 -1.63 -1.95
C LYS A 134 24.04 -2.69 -2.99
N GLY A 135 23.93 -2.33 -4.26
CA GLY A 135 24.29 -3.15 -5.40
C GLY A 135 24.05 -2.40 -6.70
N PHE A 136 24.32 -3.04 -7.83
CA PHE A 136 24.16 -2.41 -9.16
C PHE A 136 23.53 -3.38 -10.15
N GLY A 137 22.68 -2.84 -11.01
CA GLY A 137 22.10 -3.55 -12.15
C GLY A 137 20.82 -4.31 -11.87
N LYS A 138 20.37 -5.01 -12.92
CA LYS A 138 19.06 -5.65 -12.99
C LYS A 138 19.21 -7.13 -13.32
N TYR A 139 18.69 -7.99 -12.45
CA TYR A 139 18.87 -9.44 -12.51
C TYR A 139 17.55 -10.16 -12.69
N LYS A 140 17.57 -11.31 -13.37
CA LYS A 140 16.44 -12.24 -13.39
C LYS A 140 16.32 -12.90 -12.03
N THR A 141 15.10 -12.97 -11.52
CA THR A 141 14.77 -13.53 -10.22
C THR A 141 13.48 -14.33 -10.31
N SER A 142 13.35 -15.39 -9.54
CA SER A 142 12.08 -16.08 -9.33
C SER A 142 11.73 -16.02 -7.85
N PHE A 143 10.49 -15.72 -7.49
CA PHE A 143 10.09 -15.59 -6.09
C PHE A 143 8.80 -16.34 -5.79
N LYS A 144 8.60 -16.66 -4.51
CA LYS A 144 7.35 -17.20 -3.99
C LYS A 144 6.99 -16.49 -2.68
N ALA A 145 5.71 -16.24 -2.44
CA ALA A 145 5.26 -15.77 -1.14
C ALA A 145 5.35 -16.91 -0.11
N ILE A 146 5.81 -16.55 1.09
CA ILE A 146 6.02 -17.45 2.21
C ILE A 146 5.32 -16.88 3.45
N GLU A 147 5.15 -17.72 4.45
CA GLU A 147 4.71 -17.28 5.77
C GLU A 147 5.78 -16.37 6.41
N CYS A 148 5.33 -15.24 6.97
CA CYS A 148 6.16 -14.33 7.72
C CYS A 148 6.54 -14.96 9.06
N PRO A 149 7.84 -14.93 9.47
CA PRO A 149 8.22 -15.45 10.78
C PRO A 149 7.51 -14.72 11.93
N THR A 150 7.37 -15.40 13.06
CA THR A 150 6.84 -14.80 14.29
C THR A 150 7.92 -14.77 15.36
N VAL A 151 7.87 -13.76 16.25
CA VAL A 151 8.73 -13.67 17.44
C VAL A 151 7.95 -14.06 18.69
N PRO A 152 8.57 -14.62 19.74
CA PRO A 152 7.85 -15.00 20.96
C PRO A 152 7.11 -13.83 21.63
N GLY A 153 5.93 -14.12 22.18
CA GLY A 153 5.09 -13.16 22.90
C GLY A 153 4.27 -12.22 22.00
N GLU A 154 3.72 -11.15 22.61
CA GLU A 154 2.79 -10.21 21.95
C GLU A 154 3.37 -9.48 20.73
N GLN A 155 4.70 -9.46 20.57
CA GLN A 155 5.35 -8.81 19.43
C GLN A 155 5.28 -9.64 18.13
N GLY A 156 5.06 -10.95 18.21
CA GLY A 156 4.81 -11.83 17.06
C GLY A 156 3.34 -12.16 16.81
N LYS A 157 2.44 -11.56 17.59
CA LYS A 157 0.99 -11.56 17.33
C LYS A 157 0.62 -10.38 16.45
N ILE A 158 -0.56 -10.46 15.83
CA ILE A 158 -1.11 -9.39 15.00
C ILE A 158 -1.26 -8.14 15.86
N GLN A 159 -0.80 -7.01 15.35
CA GLN A 159 -0.94 -5.70 15.98
C GLN A 159 -1.84 -4.82 15.15
N LEU A 160 -2.75 -4.10 15.80
CA LEU A 160 -3.62 -3.12 15.16
C LEU A 160 -3.09 -1.72 15.41
N ARG A 161 -3.04 -0.87 14.39
CA ARG A 161 -2.53 0.51 14.49
C ARG A 161 -3.51 1.49 13.82
N PHE A 162 -4.03 2.45 14.59
CA PHE A 162 -4.77 3.57 14.02
C PHE A 162 -3.82 4.67 13.54
N ALA A 163 -4.21 5.38 12.49
CA ALA A 163 -3.59 6.65 12.09
C ALA A 163 -4.70 7.66 11.76
N GLY A 164 -4.56 8.92 12.20
CA GLY A 164 -5.54 9.99 11.91
C GLY A 164 -7.02 9.70 12.28
N SER A 165 -7.28 8.72 13.13
CA SER A 165 -8.63 8.22 13.44
C SER A 165 -9.30 8.95 14.60
N HIS A 166 -10.63 9.00 14.57
CA HIS A 166 -11.51 9.53 15.62
C HIS A 166 -12.89 8.84 15.57
N ASN A 167 -13.82 9.14 16.48
CA ASN A 167 -15.11 8.44 16.59
C ASN A 167 -16.02 8.52 15.34
N TRP A 168 -15.68 9.28 14.29
CA TRP A 168 -16.46 9.38 13.04
C TRP A 168 -15.69 8.92 11.79
N TYR A 169 -14.40 8.63 11.92
CA TYR A 169 -13.51 8.18 10.86
C TYR A 169 -12.48 7.21 11.43
N ILE A 170 -12.47 5.99 10.94
CA ILE A 170 -11.46 4.98 11.30
C ILE A 170 -10.54 4.77 10.11
N LYS A 171 -9.23 4.79 10.38
CA LYS A 171 -8.14 4.35 9.50
C LYS A 171 -7.23 3.43 10.31
N LEU A 172 -7.34 2.12 10.06
CA LEU A 172 -6.78 1.05 10.89
C LEU A 172 -5.97 0.07 10.03
N GLN A 173 -4.72 -0.19 10.41
CA GLN A 173 -3.82 -1.14 9.76
C GLN A 173 -3.66 -2.39 10.63
N ALA A 174 -3.63 -3.56 9.99
CA ALA A 174 -3.17 -4.81 10.61
C ALA A 174 -1.69 -5.04 10.28
N ARG A 175 -0.90 -5.45 11.28
CA ARG A 175 0.55 -5.61 11.21
C ARG A 175 0.96 -6.95 11.84
N ASN A 176 2.15 -7.45 11.52
CA ASN A 176 2.71 -8.70 12.07
C ASN A 176 1.83 -9.94 11.84
N SER A 177 1.09 -9.99 10.73
CA SER A 177 0.34 -11.16 10.31
C SER A 177 1.24 -12.15 9.56
N GLU A 178 1.10 -13.44 9.87
CA GLU A 178 1.90 -14.53 9.28
C GLU A 178 1.64 -14.71 7.77
N VAL A 179 0.41 -14.41 7.35
CA VAL A 179 0.01 -14.24 5.94
C VAL A 179 -0.70 -12.89 5.78
N VAL A 180 -0.85 -12.39 4.54
CA VAL A 180 -1.47 -11.07 4.36
C VAL A 180 -2.93 -11.01 4.82
N THR A 181 -3.26 -9.96 5.56
CA THR A 181 -4.64 -9.56 5.85
C THR A 181 -5.24 -8.91 4.61
N VAL A 182 -6.15 -9.60 3.91
CA VAL A 182 -6.79 -9.06 2.69
C VAL A 182 -7.96 -8.14 3.01
N GLY A 183 -8.70 -8.41 4.09
CA GLY A 183 -9.94 -7.70 4.44
C GLY A 183 -10.01 -7.31 5.91
N MET A 184 -10.71 -6.23 6.19
CA MET A 184 -11.06 -5.79 7.54
C MET A 184 -12.51 -5.30 7.56
N GLU A 185 -13.26 -5.67 8.58
CA GLU A 185 -14.66 -5.32 8.78
C GLU A 185 -14.87 -4.78 10.19
N ILE A 186 -15.74 -3.79 10.33
CA ILE A 186 -16.16 -3.23 11.62
C ILE A 186 -17.57 -3.72 11.97
N GLU A 187 -17.81 -3.97 13.26
CA GLU A 187 -19.15 -4.26 13.75
C GLU A 187 -20.00 -2.98 13.85
N HIS A 188 -21.12 -2.95 13.13
CA HIS A 188 -22.09 -1.86 13.20
C HIS A 188 -23.52 -2.39 13.02
N ASN A 189 -24.43 -1.98 13.91
CA ASN A 189 -25.84 -2.40 13.93
C ASN A 189 -26.04 -3.93 13.83
N ASN A 190 -25.21 -4.71 14.54
CA ASN A 190 -25.22 -6.18 14.52
C ASN A 190 -24.93 -6.78 13.12
N LYS A 191 -24.16 -6.07 12.30
CA LYS A 191 -23.65 -6.51 11.00
C LYS A 191 -22.15 -6.23 10.89
N TRP A 192 -21.47 -7.00 10.05
CA TRP A 192 -20.12 -6.72 9.60
C TRP A 192 -20.18 -5.77 8.40
N VAL A 193 -19.45 -4.65 8.47
CA VAL A 193 -19.33 -3.68 7.38
C VAL A 193 -17.89 -3.69 6.88
N CYS A 194 -17.70 -4.01 5.60
CA CYS A 194 -16.38 -4.05 4.98
C CYS A 194 -15.75 -2.66 4.89
N MET A 195 -14.51 -2.55 5.37
CA MET A 195 -13.74 -1.31 5.33
C MET A 195 -12.96 -1.23 4.01
N LYS A 196 -12.81 -0.03 3.46
CA LYS A 196 -12.08 0.23 2.21
C LYS A 196 -10.58 0.11 2.43
N ARG A 197 -9.84 -0.64 1.61
CA ARG A 197 -8.37 -0.58 1.63
C ARG A 197 -7.90 0.75 1.04
N SER A 198 -7.05 1.48 1.74
CA SER A 198 -6.36 2.68 1.23
C SER A 198 -5.07 2.30 0.51
N ALA A 199 -4.46 3.25 -0.22
CA ALA A 199 -3.23 2.99 -0.98
C ALA A 199 -2.01 2.67 -0.10
N ASP A 200 -2.11 2.91 1.22
CA ASP A 200 -1.05 2.77 2.21
C ASP A 200 -1.29 1.64 3.25
N ASN A 201 -1.93 0.55 2.84
CA ASN A 201 -2.20 -0.65 3.64
C ASN A 201 -3.08 -0.46 4.90
N TYR A 202 -3.70 0.71 5.09
CA TYR A 202 -4.76 0.87 6.06
C TYR A 202 -6.10 0.43 5.47
N PHE A 203 -7.04 0.12 6.37
CA PHE A 203 -8.45 0.02 6.05
C PHE A 203 -9.18 1.22 6.63
N ILE A 204 -10.00 1.90 5.83
CA ILE A 204 -10.68 3.14 6.16
C ILE A 204 -12.20 2.99 6.10
N ILE A 205 -12.91 3.68 6.99
CA ILE A 205 -14.38 3.78 6.97
C ILE A 205 -14.87 5.05 7.68
N SER A 206 -15.97 5.61 7.17
CA SER A 206 -16.67 6.78 7.68
C SER A 206 -18.17 6.68 7.40
N GLY A 207 -18.97 7.64 7.88
CA GLY A 207 -20.40 7.70 7.58
C GLY A 207 -21.27 6.69 8.33
N LEU A 208 -20.73 6.03 9.37
CA LEU A 208 -21.47 5.14 10.29
C LEU A 208 -22.08 5.89 11.50
N GLY A 209 -22.06 7.23 11.49
CA GLY A 209 -22.34 8.03 12.69
C GLY A 209 -21.20 7.97 13.70
N GLU A 210 -21.50 8.20 14.98
CA GLU A 210 -20.51 8.08 16.06
C GLU A 210 -20.25 6.61 16.40
N ILE A 211 -19.02 6.16 16.15
CA ILE A 211 -18.50 4.83 16.47
C ILE A 211 -18.08 4.82 17.94
N LYS A 212 -18.89 4.17 18.77
CA LYS A 212 -18.60 3.95 20.19
C LYS A 212 -17.69 2.75 20.37
N PHE A 213 -16.71 2.91 21.26
CA PHE A 213 -15.79 1.87 21.71
C PHE A 213 -16.18 1.39 23.14
N PRO A 214 -15.90 0.14 23.54
CA PRO A 214 -15.17 -0.91 22.81
C PRO A 214 -15.90 -1.39 21.54
N LYS A 215 -15.13 -1.74 20.51
CA LYS A 215 -15.64 -2.01 19.16
C LYS A 215 -14.98 -3.25 18.56
N LYS A 216 -15.79 -4.15 18.00
CA LYS A 216 -15.33 -5.37 17.34
C LYS A 216 -14.86 -5.09 15.92
N PHE A 217 -13.74 -5.71 15.56
CA PHE A 217 -13.20 -5.77 14.21
C PHE A 217 -12.97 -7.22 13.81
N ARG A 218 -13.27 -7.56 12.55
CA ARG A 218 -12.96 -8.85 11.94
C ARG A 218 -11.90 -8.64 10.86
N ILE A 219 -10.85 -9.45 10.88
CA ILE A 219 -9.77 -9.44 9.88
C ILE A 219 -9.81 -10.76 9.11
N THR A 220 -9.59 -10.70 7.79
CA THR A 220 -9.63 -11.88 6.90
C THR A 220 -8.27 -12.09 6.23
N SER A 221 -7.74 -13.32 6.29
CA SER A 221 -6.47 -13.70 5.64
C SER A 221 -6.63 -13.97 4.14
N ILE A 222 -5.52 -14.07 3.41
CA ILE A 222 -5.50 -14.50 2.00
C ILE A 222 -6.13 -15.87 1.75
N SER A 223 -6.14 -16.74 2.77
CA SER A 223 -6.79 -18.07 2.73
C SER A 223 -8.25 -18.05 3.21
N GLY A 224 -8.81 -16.87 3.50
CA GLY A 224 -10.20 -16.71 3.94
C GLY A 224 -10.45 -16.96 5.42
N GLU A 225 -9.41 -17.21 6.22
CA GLU A 225 -9.54 -17.34 7.68
C GLU A 225 -9.99 -16.01 8.28
N GLN A 226 -11.02 -16.03 9.13
CA GLN A 226 -11.55 -14.83 9.78
C GLN A 226 -11.31 -14.85 11.28
N LEU A 227 -10.60 -13.83 11.78
CA LEU A 227 -10.34 -13.63 13.21
C LEU A 227 -11.05 -12.37 13.69
N VAL A 228 -11.54 -12.39 14.93
CA VAL A 228 -12.30 -11.28 15.54
C VAL A 228 -11.63 -10.83 16.83
N THR A 229 -11.42 -9.53 16.99
CA THR A 229 -10.95 -8.93 18.25
C THR A 229 -11.80 -7.72 18.63
N THR A 230 -11.71 -7.31 19.90
CA THR A 230 -12.40 -6.13 20.44
C THR A 230 -11.38 -5.06 20.81
N VAL A 231 -11.41 -3.94 20.11
CA VAL A 231 -10.51 -2.81 20.38
C VAL A 231 -11.16 -1.90 21.44
N PRO A 232 -10.47 -1.51 22.52
CA PRO A 232 -11.08 -0.82 23.65
C PRO A 232 -11.28 0.69 23.45
N TYR A 233 -10.45 1.34 22.62
CA TYR A 233 -10.51 2.78 22.31
C TYR A 233 -9.65 3.09 21.06
N VAL A 234 -9.86 4.26 20.46
CA VAL A 234 -8.96 4.80 19.42
C VAL A 234 -7.72 5.40 20.07
N LYS A 235 -6.53 4.99 19.62
CA LYS A 235 -5.27 5.66 19.91
C LYS A 235 -4.40 5.62 18.66
N ASN A 236 -4.19 6.80 18.06
CA ASN A 236 -3.38 6.92 16.86
C ASN A 236 -1.89 6.65 17.17
N ASP A 237 -1.21 6.12 16.18
CA ASP A 237 0.24 5.98 16.11
C ASP A 237 0.90 5.10 17.18
N VAL A 238 0.10 4.26 17.83
CA VAL A 238 0.52 3.23 18.77
C VAL A 238 0.05 1.87 18.27
N ASN A 239 0.91 0.86 18.39
CA ASN A 239 0.55 -0.52 18.10
C ASN A 239 -0.25 -1.07 19.28
N ILE A 240 -1.48 -1.51 19.01
CA ILE A 240 -2.36 -2.19 19.95
C ILE A 240 -2.11 -3.69 19.79
N PRO A 241 -1.55 -4.38 20.80
CA PRO A 241 -1.33 -5.82 20.73
C PRO A 241 -2.67 -6.56 20.70
N THR A 242 -2.69 -7.73 20.06
CA THR A 242 -3.79 -8.68 20.13
C THR A 242 -3.26 -10.07 20.47
N ASP A 243 -4.14 -10.98 20.84
CA ASP A 243 -3.88 -12.41 20.97
C ASP A 243 -3.92 -13.16 19.62
N LEU A 244 -4.36 -12.49 18.55
CA LEU A 244 -4.59 -13.07 17.24
C LEU A 244 -3.29 -13.39 16.49
N GLN A 245 -3.28 -14.54 15.80
CA GLN A 245 -2.44 -14.82 14.65
C GLN A 245 -3.21 -15.77 13.74
N TYR A 246 -2.99 -15.68 12.43
CA TYR A 246 -3.55 -16.65 11.48
C TYR A 246 -2.93 -18.04 11.66
N SER A 247 -3.60 -19.05 11.13
CA SER A 247 -3.17 -20.45 11.09
C SER A 247 -2.12 -20.78 10.02
N GLY A 248 -1.72 -19.79 9.21
CA GLY A 248 -0.84 -19.96 8.05
C GLY A 248 -1.57 -19.85 6.71
N PHE A 249 -0.88 -20.22 5.62
CA PHE A 249 -1.43 -20.28 4.27
C PHE A 249 -2.02 -21.67 3.99
N ASN A 250 -3.32 -21.71 3.66
CA ASN A 250 -3.96 -22.93 3.17
C ASN A 250 -3.96 -22.97 1.63
N PRO A 251 -3.22 -23.88 0.96
CA PRO A 251 -3.19 -23.99 -0.50
C PRO A 251 -4.49 -24.51 -1.12
N ASP A 252 -5.36 -25.17 -0.34
CA ASP A 252 -6.68 -25.65 -0.79
C ASP A 252 -7.79 -24.59 -0.61
N SER A 253 -7.45 -23.40 -0.10
CA SER A 253 -8.40 -22.31 0.08
C SER A 253 -8.86 -21.70 -1.26
N ASN A 254 -10.15 -21.39 -1.38
CA ASN A 254 -10.66 -20.67 -2.56
C ASN A 254 -10.70 -19.15 -2.28
N PRO A 255 -9.90 -18.31 -2.96
CA PRO A 255 -9.92 -16.85 -2.77
C PRO A 255 -11.28 -16.21 -3.12
N GLU A 256 -12.11 -16.81 -3.97
CA GLU A 256 -13.45 -16.31 -4.31
C GLU A 256 -14.46 -16.45 -3.16
N SER A 257 -14.14 -17.25 -2.14
CA SER A 257 -14.94 -17.34 -0.92
C SER A 257 -14.91 -16.03 -0.12
N ILE A 258 -13.83 -15.23 -0.25
CA ILE A 258 -13.56 -14.03 0.55
C ILE A 258 -14.55 -12.92 0.20
N LYS A 259 -15.33 -12.47 1.20
CA LYS A 259 -16.41 -11.48 1.00
C LYS A 259 -15.98 -10.04 1.24
N CYS A 260 -15.05 -9.80 2.16
CA CYS A 260 -14.41 -8.49 2.33
C CYS A 260 -12.92 -8.61 2.03
N TYR A 261 -12.44 -7.80 1.08
CA TYR A 261 -11.03 -7.73 0.66
C TYR A 261 -10.55 -6.29 0.45
N GLY A 262 -11.30 -5.29 0.94
CA GLY A 262 -10.96 -3.87 0.84
C GLY A 262 -11.70 -3.08 -0.26
N GLN A 263 -12.73 -3.67 -0.87
CA GLN A 263 -13.38 -3.18 -2.09
C GLN A 263 -14.39 -2.04 -1.93
N ASP A 264 -14.44 -1.38 -0.77
CA ASP A 264 -15.31 -0.22 -0.51
C ASP A 264 -16.80 -0.49 -0.74
N GLY A 265 -17.26 -1.64 -0.24
CA GLY A 265 -18.65 -2.04 -0.26
C GLY A 265 -19.33 -1.81 1.08
N LYS A 266 -20.53 -1.20 1.07
CA LYS A 266 -21.55 -1.41 2.11
C LYS A 266 -22.12 -2.85 2.03
N SER A 267 -21.25 -3.84 1.87
CA SER A 267 -21.56 -5.26 1.88
C SER A 267 -21.80 -5.68 3.32
N GLU A 268 -22.92 -5.25 3.87
CA GLU A 268 -23.35 -5.63 5.20
C GLU A 268 -23.57 -7.15 5.22
N GLN A 269 -22.86 -7.86 6.09
CA GLN A 269 -23.11 -9.28 6.36
C GLN A 269 -23.71 -9.41 7.75
N PRO A 270 -24.81 -10.16 7.95
CA PRO A 270 -25.28 -10.49 9.29
C PRO A 270 -24.15 -11.10 10.13
N ILE A 271 -24.09 -10.76 11.42
CA ILE A 271 -23.21 -11.47 12.34
C ILE A 271 -23.83 -12.84 12.59
N GLY A 272 -23.44 -13.82 11.77
CA GLY A 272 -23.72 -15.23 12.02
C GLY A 272 -23.07 -15.69 13.33
N PRO A 273 -23.57 -16.77 13.96
CA PRO A 273 -22.93 -17.34 15.13
C PRO A 273 -21.50 -17.75 14.78
N THR A 274 -20.53 -17.32 15.60
CA THR A 274 -19.10 -17.63 15.40
C THR A 274 -18.88 -19.14 15.52
N SER A 275 -18.76 -19.83 14.39
CA SER A 275 -18.34 -21.23 14.37
C SER A 275 -16.84 -21.29 14.64
N ALA A 276 -16.46 -21.60 15.88
CA ALA A 276 -15.12 -22.07 16.21
C ALA A 276 -14.81 -23.38 15.44
N PRO A 277 -13.53 -23.74 15.22
CA PRO A 277 -13.18 -24.99 14.55
C PRO A 277 -13.72 -26.18 15.33
N ALA A 278 -14.45 -27.08 14.65
CA ALA A 278 -14.94 -28.31 15.27
C ALA A 278 -13.76 -29.26 15.54
N SER A 279 -13.29 -29.28 16.79
CA SER A 279 -12.37 -30.31 17.27
C SER A 279 -13.13 -31.64 17.33
N GLY A 280 -12.81 -32.56 16.43
CA GLY A 280 -13.46 -33.87 16.36
C GLY A 280 -12.78 -34.90 17.26
N THR A 281 -13.55 -35.51 18.15
CA THR A 281 -13.17 -36.74 18.87
C THR A 281 -14.44 -37.58 19.15
N GLU A 282 -14.26 -38.91 19.22
CA GLU A 282 -15.24 -39.96 19.58
C GLU A 282 -16.33 -40.27 18.51
N GLY A 283 -16.64 -41.53 18.13
CA GLY A 283 -16.01 -42.82 18.41
C GLY A 283 -17.00 -43.92 18.84
N GLY A 284 -17.25 -44.95 18.00
CA GLY A 284 -17.73 -46.27 18.47
C GLY A 284 -19.01 -46.91 17.88
N THR A 285 -18.83 -47.83 16.91
CA THR A 285 -19.49 -49.16 16.75
C THR A 285 -21.03 -49.37 16.67
N GLN A 286 -21.53 -49.69 15.44
CA GLN A 286 -22.04 -51.00 14.93
C GLN A 286 -23.10 -51.81 15.78
N PRO A 287 -24.22 -52.39 15.22
CA PRO A 287 -24.19 -53.41 14.16
C PRO A 287 -25.26 -53.52 13.04
N THR A 288 -24.86 -54.30 12.02
CA THR A 288 -25.50 -54.65 10.73
C THR A 288 -26.53 -55.80 10.82
N PRO A 289 -27.30 -56.07 9.74
CA PRO A 289 -27.02 -57.24 8.88
C PRO A 289 -27.06 -56.93 7.36
N THR A 290 -26.12 -57.39 6.50
CA THR A 290 -26.13 -58.66 5.69
C THR A 290 -27.41 -58.85 4.84
N ALA A 291 -27.44 -59.20 3.54
CA ALA A 291 -26.51 -59.87 2.60
C ALA A 291 -26.97 -59.58 1.12
N SER A 292 -26.34 -59.98 -0.01
CA SER A 292 -24.94 -60.22 -0.45
C SER A 292 -24.94 -60.75 -1.91
N SER A 293 -24.04 -60.32 -2.82
CA SER A 293 -23.53 -61.13 -3.97
C SER A 293 -22.46 -60.43 -4.85
N SER A 294 -21.54 -61.23 -5.40
CA SER A 294 -20.54 -60.92 -6.44
C SER A 294 -20.32 -62.20 -7.28
N PRO A 295 -19.66 -62.16 -8.46
CA PRO A 295 -18.18 -62.32 -8.50
C PRO A 295 -17.41 -61.63 -9.66
N SER A 296 -16.07 -61.71 -9.57
CA SER A 296 -14.93 -61.50 -10.51
C SER A 296 -15.15 -61.32 -12.03
N GLY A 297 -14.23 -60.72 -12.82
CA GLY A 297 -12.91 -60.10 -12.53
C GLY A 297 -12.00 -59.95 -13.78
N SER A 298 -10.77 -59.45 -13.60
CA SER A 298 -9.56 -59.57 -14.48
C SER A 298 -9.33 -58.67 -15.74
N GLN A 299 -8.27 -57.84 -15.64
CA GLN A 299 -7.22 -57.35 -16.60
C GLN A 299 -7.07 -57.90 -18.07
N PRO A 300 -6.21 -57.31 -18.96
CA PRO A 300 -5.58 -55.98 -19.06
C PRO A 300 -5.47 -55.37 -20.52
N LEU A 301 -4.61 -54.35 -20.69
CA LEU A 301 -4.16 -53.56 -21.87
C LEU A 301 -3.62 -54.36 -23.10
N PRO A 302 -3.56 -53.75 -24.31
CA PRO A 302 -2.29 -53.78 -25.07
C PRO A 302 -1.83 -52.47 -25.77
N THR A 303 -0.57 -52.47 -26.19
CA THR A 303 0.22 -51.39 -26.81
C THR A 303 0.46 -51.58 -28.32
N SER A 304 0.76 -50.51 -29.08
CA SER A 304 1.60 -50.54 -30.32
C SER A 304 1.93 -49.10 -30.80
N LYS A 305 3.17 -48.60 -30.67
CA LYS A 305 4.34 -48.63 -31.61
C LYS A 305 4.48 -47.43 -32.57
N LEU A 306 5.70 -46.89 -32.61
CA LEU A 306 6.26 -45.92 -33.58
C LEU A 306 6.90 -46.68 -34.77
N PRO A 307 7.12 -46.04 -35.94
CA PRO A 307 8.52 -45.90 -36.40
C PRO A 307 8.88 -44.57 -37.10
N THR A 308 10.17 -44.42 -37.41
CA THR A 308 10.91 -43.18 -37.75
C THR A 308 11.29 -43.07 -39.25
N SER A 309 11.33 -41.86 -39.82
CA SER A 309 12.20 -41.39 -40.95
C SER A 309 11.86 -39.90 -41.23
N ALA A 310 12.72 -38.87 -41.33
CA ALA A 310 14.09 -38.65 -41.82
C ALA A 310 14.19 -38.22 -43.32
N GLY A 311 14.82 -37.05 -43.57
CA GLY A 311 15.19 -36.47 -44.88
C GLY A 311 14.07 -35.67 -45.60
N GLY A 312 14.30 -34.57 -46.35
CA GLY A 312 15.51 -33.75 -46.54
C GLY A 312 15.68 -33.22 -47.99
N SER A 313 15.78 -31.89 -48.19
CA SER A 313 16.14 -31.19 -49.46
C SER A 313 15.15 -31.31 -50.64
N SER A 314 15.07 -30.44 -51.66
CA SER A 314 15.69 -29.13 -52.02
C SER A 314 14.96 -28.50 -53.25
N VAL A 315 15.50 -27.40 -53.83
CA VAL A 315 15.20 -26.83 -55.19
C VAL A 315 13.93 -25.95 -55.32
N SER A 316 13.89 -24.77 -55.98
CA SER A 316 14.91 -23.80 -56.44
C SER A 316 14.24 -22.48 -56.92
N GLY A 317 15.04 -21.41 -57.05
CA GLY A 317 14.74 -20.22 -57.87
C GLY A 317 14.01 -19.08 -57.14
N GLY A 318 14.30 -17.79 -57.39
CA GLY A 318 15.32 -17.21 -58.29
C GLY A 318 15.46 -15.70 -58.02
N VAL A 319 16.66 -15.15 -58.28
CA VAL A 319 17.05 -13.76 -57.98
C VAL A 319 16.73 -12.81 -59.14
N VAL A 320 16.16 -11.63 -58.88
CA VAL A 320 16.47 -10.37 -59.59
C VAL A 320 16.33 -9.17 -58.62
N GLN A 321 17.34 -8.30 -58.59
CA GLN A 321 17.28 -6.94 -58.01
C GLN A 321 16.92 -5.92 -59.09
N THR A 322 16.32 -4.76 -58.75
CA THR A 322 17.02 -3.46 -58.77
C THR A 322 16.14 -2.27 -58.36
N SER A 323 16.84 -1.24 -57.89
CA SER A 323 16.45 0.12 -57.48
C SER A 323 15.59 0.95 -58.47
N SER A 324 14.83 1.93 -57.94
CA SER A 324 15.01 3.38 -58.23
C SER A 324 14.06 4.28 -57.39
N ALA A 325 14.48 5.52 -57.13
CA ALA A 325 13.67 6.64 -56.62
C ALA A 325 13.92 7.87 -57.55
N PRO A 326 13.36 9.08 -57.35
CA PRO A 326 12.21 9.55 -56.55
C PRO A 326 11.12 10.18 -57.50
N PRO A 327 10.25 11.14 -57.11
CA PRO A 327 10.66 12.54 -56.85
C PRO A 327 9.95 13.26 -55.69
N THR A 328 10.56 14.36 -55.25
CA THR A 328 10.07 15.34 -54.26
C THR A 328 9.05 16.30 -54.88
N THR A 329 8.10 16.82 -54.09
CA THR A 329 7.30 18.01 -54.44
C THR A 329 7.32 19.07 -53.34
N VAL A 330 7.21 20.34 -53.75
CA VAL A 330 7.39 21.55 -52.94
C VAL A 330 6.08 22.33 -52.85
N GLY A 331 5.82 22.94 -51.68
CA GLY A 331 4.70 23.85 -51.42
C GLY A 331 4.17 23.67 -49.99
N GLY A 332 4.19 24.64 -49.08
CA GLY A 332 4.42 26.08 -49.22
C GLY A 332 3.10 26.85 -49.24
N ASN A 333 2.62 27.28 -48.07
CA ASN A 333 1.48 28.19 -47.95
C ASN A 333 1.59 29.04 -46.65
N ASN A 334 1.91 30.32 -46.81
CA ASN A 334 1.77 31.34 -45.78
C ASN A 334 0.35 31.95 -45.82
N ARG A 335 -0.31 32.13 -44.68
CA ARG A 335 -1.37 33.15 -44.50
C ARG A 335 -1.35 33.69 -43.05
N PRO A 336 -1.85 34.91 -42.81
CA PRO A 336 -1.23 35.78 -41.80
C PRO A 336 -1.97 35.83 -40.47
N SER A 337 -1.22 36.23 -39.44
CA SER A 337 -1.75 36.71 -38.16
C SER A 337 -2.54 38.02 -38.31
N PRO A 338 -3.62 38.19 -37.54
CA PRO A 338 -4.08 39.49 -37.08
C PRO A 338 -3.98 39.59 -35.55
N SER A 339 -3.19 40.55 -35.06
CA SER A 339 -3.35 41.12 -33.71
C SER A 339 -4.32 42.30 -33.77
N PRO A 340 -5.07 42.56 -32.69
CA PRO A 340 -4.83 43.81 -31.99
C PRO A 340 -4.84 43.71 -30.44
N THR A 341 -4.08 44.61 -29.83
CA THR A 341 -4.12 45.14 -28.45
C THR A 341 -5.56 45.47 -27.96
N SER A 342 -5.94 45.48 -26.67
CA SER A 342 -5.25 45.49 -25.36
C SER A 342 -6.25 45.05 -24.23
N PRO A 343 -6.02 45.30 -22.93
CA PRO A 343 -5.42 44.40 -21.93
C PRO A 343 -6.43 43.67 -21.02
N THR A 344 -6.11 42.44 -20.60
CA THR A 344 -6.85 41.73 -19.52
C THR A 344 -5.87 41.12 -18.52
N SER A 345 -6.20 41.21 -17.23
CA SER A 345 -5.37 40.81 -16.08
C SER A 345 -5.07 39.30 -16.02
N LYS A 346 -3.79 38.95 -15.81
CA LYS A 346 -3.25 37.59 -15.68
C LYS A 346 -3.58 36.97 -14.29
N PRO A 347 -4.15 35.75 -14.21
CA PRO A 347 -4.25 34.95 -12.97
C PRO A 347 -2.89 34.37 -12.51
N PRO A 348 -2.79 33.73 -11.33
CA PRO A 348 -1.52 33.24 -10.77
C PRO A 348 -0.73 32.27 -11.66
N GLU A 349 0.56 32.16 -11.35
CA GLU A 349 1.65 31.87 -12.30
C GLU A 349 1.93 30.38 -12.54
N GLU A 350 2.44 30.04 -13.73
CA GLU A 350 2.94 28.70 -14.05
C GLU A 350 4.33 28.44 -13.41
N PRO A 351 4.69 27.18 -13.11
CA PRO A 351 5.96 26.84 -12.47
C PRO A 351 7.19 27.27 -13.27
N ASP A 352 8.19 27.82 -12.57
CA ASP A 352 9.50 28.10 -13.18
C ASP A 352 10.29 26.79 -13.36
N GLU A 353 10.20 26.18 -14.54
CA GLU A 353 10.97 24.99 -14.92
C GLU A 353 12.49 25.15 -14.73
N LYS A 354 13.01 26.38 -14.67
CA LYS A 354 14.44 26.69 -14.54
C LYS A 354 14.88 27.01 -13.11
N PHE A 355 13.97 26.97 -12.12
CA PHE A 355 14.24 27.32 -10.73
C PHE A 355 15.49 26.62 -10.15
N CYS A 356 15.72 25.35 -10.48
CA CYS A 356 16.80 24.56 -9.90
C CYS A 356 18.18 24.76 -10.55
N ASN A 357 18.31 25.61 -11.57
CA ASN A 357 19.61 25.89 -12.20
C ASN A 357 20.58 26.53 -11.20
N GLY A 358 21.72 25.87 -10.96
CA GLY A 358 22.73 26.33 -10.01
C GLY A 358 22.37 26.17 -8.53
N LYS A 359 21.22 25.55 -8.19
CA LYS A 359 20.86 25.21 -6.81
C LYS A 359 21.33 23.79 -6.46
N PRO A 360 21.78 23.53 -5.21
CA PRO A 360 21.95 22.18 -4.70
C PRO A 360 20.67 21.34 -4.79
N SER A 361 20.80 20.02 -4.79
CA SER A 361 19.64 19.13 -4.65
C SER A 361 18.99 19.33 -3.27
N GLY A 362 17.66 19.44 -3.21
CA GLY A 362 16.92 19.78 -2.00
C GLY A 362 15.49 20.23 -2.27
N LEU A 363 14.76 20.58 -1.20
CA LEU A 363 13.41 21.13 -1.27
C LEU A 363 13.44 22.63 -0.94
N TYR A 364 12.74 23.42 -1.73
CA TYR A 364 12.71 24.88 -1.65
C TYR A 364 11.27 25.38 -1.69
N ALA A 365 10.92 26.36 -0.86
CA ALA A 365 9.60 27.00 -0.93
C ALA A 365 9.39 27.65 -2.30
N ASP A 366 8.17 27.57 -2.83
CA ASP A 366 7.76 28.41 -3.93
C ASP A 366 7.52 29.85 -3.40
N PRO A 367 8.15 30.89 -3.99
CA PRO A 367 7.96 32.27 -3.53
C PRO A 367 6.57 32.84 -3.84
N ASN A 368 5.83 32.23 -4.77
CA ASN A 368 4.53 32.69 -5.26
C ASN A 368 3.36 31.89 -4.64
N ASP A 369 3.58 30.64 -4.23
CA ASP A 369 2.54 29.78 -3.61
C ASP A 369 3.07 29.02 -2.39
N CYS A 370 2.61 29.41 -1.20
CA CYS A 370 2.95 28.73 0.05
C CYS A 370 2.46 27.28 0.16
N SER A 371 1.47 26.88 -0.63
CA SER A 371 1.02 25.49 -0.72
C SER A 371 1.87 24.66 -1.69
N SER A 372 2.90 25.23 -2.31
CA SER A 372 3.79 24.57 -3.26
C SER A 372 5.28 24.70 -2.92
N PHE A 373 6.07 23.82 -3.51
CA PHE A 373 7.52 23.75 -3.34
C PHE A 373 8.22 23.19 -4.59
N TYR A 374 9.47 23.60 -4.77
CA TYR A 374 10.37 23.07 -5.79
C TYR A 374 11.26 21.99 -5.17
N HIS A 375 11.20 20.79 -5.72
CA HIS A 375 12.19 19.75 -5.49
C HIS A 375 13.26 19.85 -6.58
N CYS A 376 14.49 20.17 -6.19
CA CYS A 376 15.66 20.17 -7.06
C CYS A 376 16.40 18.84 -6.94
N SER A 377 16.71 18.21 -8.07
CA SER A 377 17.60 17.05 -8.13
C SER A 377 18.52 17.14 -9.33
N ASN A 378 19.83 17.24 -9.09
CA ASN A 378 20.86 17.36 -10.13
C ASN A 378 20.60 18.51 -11.14
N GLY A 379 20.06 19.63 -10.67
CA GLY A 379 19.69 20.79 -11.49
C GLY A 379 18.32 20.69 -12.18
N ILE A 380 17.65 19.54 -12.13
CA ILE A 380 16.29 19.36 -12.67
C ILE A 380 15.26 19.89 -11.65
N THR A 381 14.30 20.67 -12.15
CA THR A 381 13.20 21.23 -11.36
C THR A 381 11.98 20.31 -11.37
N TYR A 382 11.45 19.99 -10.18
CA TYR A 382 10.15 19.36 -10.01
C TYR A 382 9.27 20.22 -9.11
N TRP A 383 8.30 20.93 -9.69
CA TRP A 383 7.29 21.66 -8.90
C TRP A 383 6.28 20.69 -8.31
N LYS A 384 5.90 20.90 -7.05
CA LYS A 384 5.02 20.01 -6.28
C LYS A 384 4.13 20.84 -5.35
N HIS A 385 2.88 20.41 -5.22
CA HIS A 385 1.98 20.92 -4.21
C HIS A 385 2.10 20.08 -2.93
N CYS A 386 1.91 20.72 -1.79
CA CYS A 386 1.65 20.07 -0.53
C CYS A 386 0.28 19.35 -0.54
N PRO A 387 0.08 18.36 0.35
CA PRO A 387 -1.25 17.82 0.60
C PRO A 387 -2.23 18.94 0.99
N GLU A 388 -3.51 18.77 0.62
CA GLU A 388 -4.55 19.77 0.79
C GLU A 388 -4.61 20.32 2.23
N GLY A 389 -4.56 21.66 2.36
CA GLY A 389 -4.58 22.36 3.64
C GLY A 389 -3.23 22.49 4.37
N LEU A 390 -2.14 21.94 3.83
CA LEU A 390 -0.78 22.12 4.35
C LEU A 390 0.02 23.14 3.54
N LEU A 391 0.96 23.83 4.19
CA LEU A 391 1.90 24.77 3.56
C LEU A 391 3.33 24.22 3.65
N PHE A 392 4.20 24.58 2.72
CA PHE A 392 5.59 24.12 2.75
C PHE A 392 6.42 24.91 3.78
N SER A 393 7.03 24.20 4.73
CA SER A 393 7.95 24.75 5.73
C SER A 393 9.39 24.66 5.22
N PRO A 394 10.02 25.76 4.73
CA PRO A 394 11.43 25.72 4.33
C PRO A 394 12.40 25.51 5.51
N LYS A 395 11.94 25.71 6.75
CA LYS A 395 12.74 25.44 7.97
C LYS A 395 12.86 23.94 8.26
N LEU A 396 11.84 23.15 7.90
CA LEU A 396 11.75 21.72 8.18
C LEU A 396 11.83 20.85 6.91
N SER A 397 11.80 21.46 5.72
CA SER A 397 11.72 20.81 4.41
C SER A 397 10.56 19.82 4.28
N VAL A 398 9.41 20.14 4.89
CA VAL A 398 8.18 19.34 4.84
C VAL A 398 6.94 20.23 4.72
N CYS A 399 5.84 19.65 4.25
CA CYS A 399 4.53 20.28 4.34
C CYS A 399 4.00 20.15 5.77
N ASP A 400 3.61 21.27 6.38
CA ASP A 400 3.16 21.38 7.76
C ASP A 400 1.89 22.25 7.83
N TRP A 401 1.24 22.27 8.99
CA TRP A 401 0.02 23.05 9.19
C TRP A 401 0.27 24.55 9.04
N PRO A 402 -0.67 25.35 8.51
CA PRO A 402 -0.50 26.80 8.35
C PRO A 402 -0.09 27.55 9.64
N ALA A 403 -0.49 27.03 10.81
CA ALA A 403 -0.12 27.59 12.11
C ALA A 403 1.38 27.44 12.47
N ASN A 404 2.09 26.52 11.80
CA ASN A 404 3.51 26.21 12.01
C ASN A 404 4.42 26.81 10.91
N VAL A 405 3.84 27.41 9.87
CA VAL A 405 4.55 27.87 8.67
C VAL A 405 4.51 29.39 8.57
N GLU A 406 5.68 30.02 8.62
CA GLU A 406 5.85 31.44 8.30
C GLU A 406 5.78 31.62 6.77
N CYS A 407 4.58 31.88 6.26
CA CYS A 407 4.34 32.09 4.85
C CYS A 407 4.88 33.46 4.38
N GLY A 408 5.81 33.44 3.42
CA GLY A 408 6.53 34.64 2.94
C GLY A 408 5.99 35.29 1.67
N VAL A 409 4.76 34.97 1.23
CA VAL A 409 4.20 35.49 -0.02
C VAL A 409 3.89 36.98 0.09
N GLY A 410 4.52 37.79 -0.77
CA GLY A 410 4.36 39.23 -0.79
C GLY A 410 3.01 39.66 -1.38
N GLY A 411 2.00 39.87 -0.54
CA GLY A 411 0.72 40.46 -0.94
C GLY A 411 -0.41 40.16 0.04
N GLN A 412 -0.74 41.10 0.92
CA GLN A 412 -1.93 41.02 1.78
C GLN A 412 -3.21 41.06 0.96
N GLN A 413 -4.21 40.23 1.29
CA GLN A 413 -5.55 40.70 1.72
C GLN A 413 -6.16 39.69 2.71
N ASP A 414 -6.94 40.21 3.65
CA ASP A 414 -7.31 39.52 4.90
C ASP A 414 -8.60 38.69 4.79
N VAL A 415 -8.66 37.59 5.55
CA VAL A 415 -9.94 37.00 6.00
C VAL A 415 -9.91 36.82 7.53
N GLU A 416 -10.34 37.89 8.19
CA GLU A 416 -11.05 37.98 9.48
C GLU A 416 -10.69 37.01 10.63
N LYS A 417 -10.01 37.56 11.66
CA LYS A 417 -9.84 36.92 12.97
C LYS A 417 -11.12 36.98 13.82
N GLY A 418 -11.79 35.84 14.01
CA GLY A 418 -12.76 35.61 15.10
C GLY A 418 -12.06 35.16 16.41
N PRO A 419 -12.65 35.42 17.61
CA PRO A 419 -11.88 35.44 18.86
C PRO A 419 -11.69 34.10 19.57
N HIS A 420 -10.53 33.97 20.24
CA HIS A 420 -10.24 32.91 21.21
C HIS A 420 -11.12 32.96 22.47
N PRO A 421 -11.33 31.80 23.11
CA PRO A 421 -11.25 31.65 24.57
C PRO A 421 -9.95 30.91 24.93
N GLY A 422 -8.97 31.63 25.45
CA GLY A 422 -7.68 31.05 25.87
C GLY A 422 -7.79 30.31 27.21
N VAL A 423 -7.34 29.05 27.25
CA VAL A 423 -7.18 28.30 28.51
C VAL A 423 -5.85 28.71 29.16
N LYS A 424 -5.92 29.41 30.30
CA LYS A 424 -4.73 29.72 31.11
C LYS A 424 -4.21 28.46 31.79
N ILE A 425 -2.96 28.09 31.50
CA ILE A 425 -2.22 27.10 32.30
C ILE A 425 -1.68 27.81 33.54
N THR A 426 -2.38 27.66 34.68
CA THR A 426 -1.89 28.16 35.98
C THR A 426 -0.90 27.17 36.58
N GLN A 427 0.38 27.55 36.65
CA GLN A 427 1.37 26.81 37.44
C GLN A 427 0.97 26.80 38.92
N ILE A 428 0.91 25.61 39.54
CA ILE A 428 0.76 25.48 40.99
C ILE A 428 2.15 25.33 41.62
N LEU A 429 2.74 26.45 42.03
CA LEU A 429 3.86 26.47 42.98
C LEU A 429 3.34 26.98 44.34
N LYS A 430 3.01 26.05 45.24
CA LYS A 430 2.61 26.39 46.62
C LYS A 430 3.85 26.63 47.49
N LYS A 431 4.22 27.90 47.68
CA LYS A 431 5.11 28.33 48.77
C LYS A 431 4.35 28.25 50.10
N ARG A 432 4.98 27.72 51.17
CA ARG A 432 4.33 27.53 52.48
C ARG A 432 5.23 28.03 53.62
N GLU A 433 4.94 29.24 54.08
CA GLU A 433 5.38 29.86 55.34
C GLU A 433 4.14 30.59 55.88
N GLY A 434 3.75 30.54 57.16
CA GLY A 434 4.30 29.81 58.30
C GLY A 434 3.33 29.92 59.49
N SER A 435 3.86 29.84 60.72
CA SER A 435 3.14 29.99 62.00
C SER A 435 2.16 28.87 62.38
N GLY A 436 2.61 28.03 63.32
CA GLY A 436 1.75 27.25 64.20
C GLY A 436 2.19 27.49 65.64
N THR A 437 1.25 27.57 66.59
CA THR A 437 1.55 27.83 68.00
C THR A 437 0.92 26.78 68.92
N SER A 438 1.77 25.95 69.52
CA SER A 438 1.57 25.17 70.76
C SER A 438 0.41 24.14 70.74
N ILE A 439 0.40 23.03 71.47
CA ILE A 439 0.95 22.61 72.77
C ILE A 439 1.24 21.07 72.61
N LEU A 440 2.30 20.39 73.07
CA LEU A 440 2.73 20.12 74.45
C LEU A 440 4.00 19.21 74.43
N SER A 441 5.08 19.53 75.15
CA SER A 441 5.80 18.60 76.04
C SER A 441 6.90 19.31 76.82
N LYS A 442 7.22 18.80 78.01
CA LYS A 442 8.32 19.26 78.86
C LYS A 442 9.60 18.50 78.50
N GLN A 443 10.75 19.16 78.47
CA GLN A 443 11.88 18.75 79.32
C GLN A 443 12.99 19.82 79.38
N GLN A 444 13.25 20.24 80.63
CA GLN A 444 14.42 20.93 81.19
C GLN A 444 14.87 22.27 80.58
#